data_AF-A0A1D6LJS6-F1
#
_entry.id   AF-A0A1D6LJS6-F1
#
_cell.length_a   1.000
_cell.length_b   1.000
_cell.length_c   1.000
_cell.angle_alpha   90.00
_cell.angle_beta   90.00
_cell.angle_gamma   90.00
#
_symmetry.space_group_name_H-M   'P 1'
#
loop_
_entity.id
_entity.type
_entity.pdbx_description
1 polymer ?
#
loop_
_entity_poly.entity_id
_entity_poly.type
_entity_poly.pdbx_seq_one_letter_code
_entity_poly.pdbx_strand_id
1 'polypeptide(L)'
;MGSNEPLGKPTEVVDILDDDIEVTSEFVDCSNLTGKGKAVDKGTPCDSNDSKPNLGKRKRFMTDEDVVVFNGMKEVVSDVAAAVRESIHAEAAPGIYNVVINCPGFSREALMYALNHMMEHKATSLVFMDMTPDDRDLWLKTFLAKHYHT
;
A
#
# COMPACT_ATOMS: atom_id res chain seq x y z
N MET A 1 -54.00 22.09 -1.21
CA MET A 1 -53.45 22.11 -2.58
C MET A 1 -51.95 21.96 -2.45
N GLY A 2 -51.45 20.73 -2.53
CA GLY A 2 -50.02 20.41 -2.40
C GLY A 2 -49.30 20.69 -3.71
N SER A 3 -48.11 21.28 -3.63
CA SER A 3 -47.24 21.52 -4.78
C SER A 3 -46.56 20.20 -5.17
N ASN A 4 -46.76 19.79 -6.42
CA ASN A 4 -46.25 18.54 -6.98
C ASN A 4 -45.15 18.88 -7.99
N GLU A 5 -43.95 19.18 -7.51
CA GLU A 5 -42.79 19.37 -8.38
C GLU A 5 -41.96 18.08 -8.43
N PRO A 6 -41.62 17.56 -9.63
CA PRO A 6 -40.83 16.35 -9.75
C PRO A 6 -39.38 16.63 -9.37
N LEU A 7 -38.84 15.81 -8.46
CA LEU A 7 -37.41 15.80 -8.12
C LEU A 7 -36.61 15.47 -9.38
N GLY A 8 -35.62 16.31 -9.67
CA GLY A 8 -34.76 16.20 -10.86
C GLY A 8 -34.17 14.79 -11.03
N LYS A 9 -34.05 14.39 -12.30
CA LYS A 9 -33.47 13.12 -12.74
C LYS A 9 -32.04 12.92 -12.19
N PRO A 10 -31.68 11.70 -11.74
CA PRO A 10 -30.34 11.42 -11.23
C PRO A 10 -29.31 11.60 -12.34
N THR A 11 -28.22 12.28 -12.00
CA THR A 11 -27.04 12.41 -12.86
C THR A 11 -26.41 11.02 -13.05
N GLU A 12 -26.11 10.65 -14.30
CA GLU A 12 -25.33 9.46 -14.64
C GLU A 12 -24.02 9.45 -13.86
N VAL A 13 -23.78 8.37 -13.11
CA VAL A 13 -22.45 8.03 -12.63
C VAL A 13 -21.64 7.61 -13.85
N VAL A 14 -20.70 8.46 -14.23
CA VAL A 14 -19.67 8.13 -15.20
C VAL A 14 -18.67 7.22 -14.47
N ASP A 15 -18.56 5.97 -14.90
CA ASP A 15 -17.50 5.07 -14.48
C ASP A 15 -16.16 5.67 -14.87
N ILE A 16 -15.41 6.17 -13.89
CA ILE A 16 -14.00 6.51 -14.08
C ILE A 16 -13.23 5.20 -13.90
N LEU A 17 -13.14 4.43 -14.99
CA LEU A 17 -12.01 3.53 -15.21
C LEU A 17 -10.83 4.43 -15.61
N ASP A 18 -10.07 4.90 -14.63
CA ASP A 18 -8.69 5.32 -14.87
C ASP A 18 -7.81 4.11 -14.57
N ASP A 19 -7.42 3.45 -15.66
CA ASP A 19 -6.22 2.63 -15.72
C ASP A 19 -4.99 3.54 -15.53
N ASP A 20 -3.91 2.97 -14.98
CA ASP A 20 -2.59 3.57 -14.75
C ASP A 20 -2.41 4.41 -13.48
N ILE A 21 -2.52 3.75 -12.31
CA ILE A 21 -1.75 4.18 -11.14
C ILE A 21 -0.34 3.56 -11.22
N GLU A 22 0.57 4.28 -11.88
CA GLU A 22 2.00 4.00 -11.77
C GLU A 22 2.44 4.41 -10.36
N VAL A 23 2.51 3.44 -9.44
CA VAL A 23 3.14 3.65 -8.12
C VAL A 23 4.64 3.84 -8.36
N THR A 24 5.06 5.08 -8.55
CA THR A 24 6.48 5.43 -8.44
C THR A 24 6.86 5.32 -6.96
N SER A 25 7.55 4.24 -6.63
CA SER A 25 8.12 3.99 -5.30
C SER A 25 9.33 4.91 -5.07
N GLU A 26 9.10 6.21 -5.01
CA GLU A 26 10.10 7.19 -4.64
C GLU A 26 9.87 7.60 -3.19
N PHE A 27 10.61 6.97 -2.27
CA PHE A 27 10.66 7.42 -0.88
C PHE A 27 11.27 8.83 -0.86
N VAL A 28 10.50 9.82 -0.41
CA VAL A 28 11.01 11.16 -0.17
C VAL A 28 11.86 11.13 1.10
N ASP A 29 13.18 11.28 0.93
CA ASP A 29 14.12 11.42 2.05
C ASP A 29 13.92 12.75 2.78
N CYS A 30 13.20 12.70 3.90
CA CYS A 30 12.89 13.86 4.74
C CYS A 30 14.07 14.33 5.62
N SER A 31 15.29 13.86 5.38
CA SER A 31 16.48 14.16 6.21
C SER A 31 16.90 15.64 6.27
N ASN A 32 16.32 16.52 5.45
CA ASN A 32 16.83 17.90 5.26
C ASN A 32 16.00 19.02 5.92
N LEU A 33 15.28 18.75 7.01
CA LEU A 33 14.59 19.80 7.79
C LEU A 33 15.46 20.37 8.91
N THR A 34 16.62 20.95 8.60
CA THR A 34 17.38 21.78 9.55
C THR A 34 17.67 23.15 8.96
N GLY A 35 16.68 24.05 9.03
CA GLY A 35 16.82 25.45 8.65
C GLY A 35 17.61 26.26 9.70
N LYS A 36 18.89 26.51 9.43
CA LYS A 36 19.79 27.36 10.23
C LYS A 36 19.47 28.84 9.96
N GLY A 37 18.70 29.50 10.83
CA GLY A 37 18.38 30.93 10.71
C GLY A 37 19.59 31.80 11.04
N LYS A 38 20.06 32.62 10.07
CA LYS A 38 21.05 33.68 10.28
C LYS A 38 20.40 34.88 10.99
N ALA A 39 21.08 35.40 12.02
CA ALA A 39 20.77 36.68 12.66
C ALA A 39 21.36 37.83 11.82
N VAL A 40 20.61 38.92 11.66
CA VAL A 40 21.13 40.23 11.24
C VAL A 40 20.65 41.28 12.23
N ASP A 41 21.58 42.17 12.58
CA ASP A 41 21.58 43.09 13.71
C ASP A 41 21.00 44.48 13.37
N LYS A 42 20.49 45.12 14.44
CA LYS A 42 20.27 46.55 14.75
C LYS A 42 19.41 47.49 13.88
N GLY A 43 18.39 48.04 14.55
CA GLY A 43 17.79 49.37 14.30
C GLY A 43 17.08 49.92 15.56
N THR A 44 17.51 51.11 16.00
CA THR A 44 17.11 51.97 17.15
C THR A 44 15.60 52.33 17.20
N PRO A 45 15.00 52.69 18.37
CA PRO A 45 13.55 52.64 18.56
C PRO A 45 12.84 53.94 18.11
N CYS A 46 11.63 53.78 17.57
CA CYS A 46 10.69 54.87 17.37
C CYS A 46 9.33 54.45 17.95
N ASP A 47 8.90 55.20 18.96
CA ASP A 47 7.57 55.13 19.58
C ASP A 47 6.50 55.51 18.56
N SER A 48 5.49 54.65 18.39
CA SER A 48 4.13 55.05 17.99
C SER A 48 3.15 53.93 18.32
N ASN A 49 2.22 54.25 19.21
CA ASN A 49 1.12 53.39 19.63
C ASN A 49 0.08 53.30 18.49
N ASP A 50 0.03 52.16 17.81
CA ASP A 50 -1.14 51.73 17.04
C ASP A 50 -1.37 50.24 17.29
N SER A 51 -2.41 49.94 18.07
CA SER A 51 -2.82 48.58 18.42
C SER A 51 -3.53 47.92 17.25
N LYS A 52 -2.76 47.50 16.23
CA LYS A 52 -3.19 46.54 15.21
C LYS A 52 -2.85 45.13 15.72
N PRO A 53 -3.75 44.14 15.72
CA PRO A 53 -3.38 42.77 16.06
C PRO A 53 -2.41 42.28 14.98
N ASN A 54 -1.13 42.26 15.33
CA ASN A 54 -0.09 41.71 14.49
C ASN A 54 -0.35 40.22 14.37
N LEU A 55 -0.96 39.79 13.26
CA LEU A 55 -1.00 38.38 12.82
C LEU A 55 0.42 37.97 12.36
N GLY A 56 1.41 38.23 13.20
CA GLY A 56 2.77 37.80 13.01
C GLY A 56 2.78 36.29 12.88
N LYS A 57 3.62 35.78 11.99
CA LYS A 57 3.87 34.35 11.80
C LYS A 57 4.29 33.76 13.15
N ARG A 58 3.32 33.31 13.96
CA ARG A 58 3.60 32.70 15.25
C ARG A 58 4.39 31.44 14.97
N LYS A 59 5.68 31.47 15.30
CA LYS A 59 6.55 30.31 15.21
C LYS A 59 5.95 29.25 16.13
N ARG A 60 5.32 28.22 15.54
CA ARG A 60 4.85 27.05 16.29
C ARG A 60 6.12 26.30 16.66
N PHE A 61 6.48 26.32 17.94
CA PHE A 61 7.57 25.51 18.46
C PHE A 61 7.00 24.16 18.82
N MET A 62 7.69 23.11 18.38
CA MET A 62 7.45 21.75 18.80
C MET A 62 7.79 21.64 20.28
N THR A 63 6.90 21.09 21.11
CA THR A 63 7.25 20.83 22.51
C THR A 63 7.96 19.48 22.64
N ASP A 64 8.62 19.24 23.77
CA ASP A 64 9.31 17.97 24.02
C ASP A 64 8.32 16.80 24.05
N GLU A 65 7.09 17.03 24.53
CA GLU A 65 6.01 16.05 24.48
C GLU A 65 5.63 15.71 23.03
N ASP A 66 5.55 16.72 22.16
CA ASP A 66 5.28 16.50 20.75
C ASP A 66 6.41 15.64 20.13
N VAL A 67 7.69 15.92 20.44
CA VAL A 67 8.83 15.12 19.94
C VAL A 67 8.74 13.66 20.37
N VAL A 68 8.34 13.39 21.61
CA VAL A 68 8.14 12.01 22.11
C VAL A 68 7.03 11.30 21.34
N VAL A 69 5.91 11.98 21.07
CA VAL A 69 4.79 11.40 20.29
C VAL A 69 5.22 11.06 18.87
N PHE A 70 5.94 11.97 18.19
CA PHE A 70 6.40 11.73 16.83
C PHE A 70 7.45 10.62 16.74
N ASN A 71 8.34 10.50 17.74
CA ASN A 71 9.26 9.36 17.80
C ASN A 71 8.52 8.04 18.02
N GLY A 72 7.52 8.00 18.91
CA GLY A 72 6.69 6.81 19.09
C GLY A 72 5.94 6.41 17.82
N MET A 73 5.38 7.39 17.10
CA MET A 73 4.73 7.15 15.79
C MET A 73 5.71 6.65 14.73
N LYS A 74 6.94 7.18 14.70
CA LYS A 74 7.97 6.78 13.73
C LYS A 74 8.29 5.29 13.84
N GLU A 75 8.46 4.77 15.05
CA GLU A 75 8.75 3.35 15.26
C GLU A 75 7.57 2.48 14.79
N VAL A 76 6.34 2.84 15.15
CA VAL A 76 5.13 2.11 14.70
C VAL A 76 4.99 2.12 13.18
N VAL A 77 5.23 3.26 12.52
CA VAL A 77 5.17 3.35 11.05
C VAL A 77 6.30 2.54 10.40
N SER A 78 7.49 2.52 11.01
CA SER A 78 8.61 1.69 10.56
C SER A 78 8.25 0.20 10.58
N ASP A 79 7.64 -0.26 11.68
CA ASP A 79 7.19 -1.65 11.85
C ASP A 79 6.10 -2.02 10.85
N VAL A 80 5.12 -1.14 10.64
CA VAL A 80 4.08 -1.35 9.61
C VAL A 80 4.71 -1.42 8.21
N ALA A 81 5.64 -0.53 7.90
CA ALA A 81 6.34 -0.56 6.62
C ALA A 81 7.17 -1.84 6.45
N ALA A 82 7.78 -2.36 7.54
CA ALA A 82 8.48 -3.63 7.52
C ALA A 82 7.52 -4.81 7.27
N ALA A 83 6.39 -4.86 7.98
CA ALA A 83 5.37 -5.90 7.80
C ALA A 83 4.79 -5.91 6.38
N VAL A 84 4.54 -4.74 5.79
CA VAL A 84 4.06 -4.62 4.41
C VAL A 84 5.13 -5.13 3.43
N ARG A 85 6.39 -4.74 3.60
CA ARG A 85 7.50 -5.25 2.75
C ARG A 85 7.62 -6.77 2.83
N GLU A 86 7.52 -7.34 4.02
CA GLU A 86 7.56 -8.79 4.23
C GLU A 86 6.40 -9.51 3.52
N SER A 87 5.18 -8.96 3.58
CA SER A 87 4.02 -9.54 2.86
C SER A 87 4.18 -9.54 1.33
N ILE A 88 4.94 -8.58 0.78
CA ILE A 88 5.17 -8.49 -0.66
C ILE A 88 6.21 -9.52 -1.12
N HIS A 89 7.23 -9.83 -0.29
CA HIS A 89 8.36 -10.66 -0.70
C HIS A 89 8.33 -12.12 -0.21
N ALA A 90 7.41 -12.48 0.69
CA ALA A 90 7.26 -13.88 1.09
C ALA A 90 6.79 -14.73 -0.11
N GLU A 91 7.46 -15.87 -0.29
CA GLU A 91 7.07 -17.03 -1.11
C GLU A 91 5.54 -17.16 -1.22
N ALA A 92 5.02 -17.44 -2.42
CA ALA A 92 3.58 -17.35 -2.72
C ALA A 92 2.68 -18.01 -1.67
N ALA A 93 3.11 -19.17 -1.16
CA ALA A 93 2.66 -19.73 0.10
C ALA A 93 3.77 -20.67 0.64
N PRO A 94 4.19 -20.57 1.92
CA PRO A 94 5.23 -21.44 2.46
C PRO A 94 4.90 -22.92 2.29
N GLY A 95 5.80 -23.68 1.66
CA GLY A 95 5.63 -25.12 1.46
C GLY A 95 4.84 -25.52 0.20
N ILE A 96 4.44 -24.55 -0.63
CA ILE A 96 3.73 -24.80 -1.90
C ILE A 96 4.49 -25.77 -2.82
N TYR A 97 5.83 -25.66 -2.85
CA TYR A 97 6.69 -26.57 -3.61
C TYR A 97 6.41 -28.04 -3.28
N ASN A 98 6.40 -28.37 -1.99
CA ASN A 98 6.25 -29.75 -1.54
C ASN A 98 4.82 -30.27 -1.78
N VAL A 99 3.81 -29.40 -1.70
CA VAL A 99 2.43 -29.78 -2.00
C VAL A 99 2.28 -30.12 -3.49
N VAL A 100 2.80 -29.27 -4.38
CA VAL A 100 2.66 -29.44 -5.83
C VAL A 100 3.48 -30.62 -6.35
N ILE A 101 4.74 -30.76 -5.93
CA ILE A 101 5.63 -31.79 -6.49
C ILE A 101 5.24 -33.22 -6.09
N ASN A 102 4.49 -33.38 -5.00
CA ASN A 102 4.03 -34.67 -4.50
C ASN A 102 2.64 -35.06 -5.04
N CYS A 103 2.03 -34.27 -5.93
CA CYS A 103 0.80 -34.64 -6.60
C CYS A 103 1.06 -35.81 -7.57
N PRO A 104 0.48 -37.01 -7.32
CA PRO A 104 0.70 -38.16 -8.19
C PRO A 104 -0.03 -38.01 -9.53
N GLY A 105 0.41 -38.75 -10.55
CA GLY A 105 -0.31 -38.84 -11.83
C GLY A 105 0.04 -37.76 -12.87
N PHE A 106 0.97 -36.86 -12.56
CA PHE A 106 1.47 -35.83 -13.49
C PHE A 106 2.97 -35.98 -13.76
N SER A 107 3.43 -35.52 -14.92
CA SER A 107 4.86 -35.45 -15.21
C SER A 107 5.52 -34.35 -14.36
N ARG A 108 6.82 -34.52 -14.07
CA ARG A 108 7.57 -33.52 -13.30
C ARG A 108 7.60 -32.15 -13.98
N GLU A 109 7.63 -32.11 -15.30
CA GLU A 109 7.61 -30.87 -16.09
C GLU A 109 6.28 -30.13 -15.95
N ALA A 110 5.16 -30.87 -16.03
CA ALA A 110 3.83 -30.30 -15.85
C ALA A 110 3.66 -29.73 -14.43
N LEU A 111 4.14 -30.44 -13.40
CA LEU A 111 4.11 -29.96 -12.02
C LEU A 111 4.97 -28.71 -11.82
N MET A 112 6.15 -28.63 -12.45
CA MET A 112 6.99 -27.43 -12.42
C MET A 112 6.33 -26.24 -13.12
N TYR A 113 5.63 -26.49 -14.23
CA TYR A 113 4.90 -25.44 -14.95
C TYR A 113 3.75 -24.87 -14.10
N ALA A 114 2.95 -25.73 -13.46
CA ALA A 114 1.91 -25.32 -12.53
C ALA A 114 2.48 -24.58 -11.30
N LEU A 115 3.61 -25.06 -10.76
CA LEU A 115 4.29 -24.39 -9.65
C LEU A 115 4.75 -22.99 -10.03
N ASN A 116 5.34 -22.80 -11.23
CA ASN A 116 5.76 -21.48 -11.68
C ASN A 116 4.57 -20.50 -11.74
N HIS A 117 3.44 -20.95 -12.28
CA HIS A 117 2.21 -20.16 -12.30
C HIS A 117 1.73 -19.79 -10.88
N MET A 118 1.74 -20.75 -9.95
CA MET A 118 1.37 -20.50 -8.56
C MET A 118 2.30 -19.50 -7.86
N MET A 119 3.60 -19.55 -8.15
CA MET A 119 4.59 -18.61 -7.62
C MET A 119 4.36 -17.17 -8.10
N GLU A 120 3.87 -17.00 -9.33
CA GLU A 120 3.47 -15.69 -9.89
C GLU A 120 2.11 -15.22 -9.34
N HIS A 121 1.21 -16.15 -9.01
CA HIS A 121 -0.14 -15.85 -8.53
C HIS A 121 -0.36 -16.33 -7.08
N LYS A 122 0.04 -15.51 -6.12
CA LYS A 122 0.00 -15.85 -4.68
C LYS A 122 -1.37 -16.30 -4.16
N ALA A 123 -2.45 -15.62 -4.59
CA ALA A 123 -3.80 -16.01 -4.20
C ALA A 123 -4.14 -17.45 -4.65
N THR A 124 -3.73 -17.82 -5.85
CA THR A 124 -3.90 -19.19 -6.37
C THR A 124 -3.14 -20.21 -5.54
N SER A 125 -1.90 -19.91 -5.15
CA SER A 125 -1.10 -20.76 -4.25
C SER A 125 -1.79 -21.02 -2.93
N LEU A 126 -2.30 -19.97 -2.27
CA LEU A 126 -2.98 -20.08 -0.98
C LEU A 126 -4.24 -20.95 -1.08
N VAL A 127 -5.10 -20.67 -2.06
CA VAL A 127 -6.33 -21.45 -2.26
C VAL A 127 -6.00 -22.91 -2.59
N PHE A 128 -4.99 -23.16 -3.43
CA PHE A 128 -4.55 -24.52 -3.76
C PHE A 128 -4.06 -25.30 -2.52
N MET A 129 -3.39 -24.63 -1.58
CA MET A 129 -2.98 -25.26 -0.32
C MET A 129 -4.16 -25.60 0.59
N ASP A 130 -5.25 -24.84 0.55
CA ASP A 130 -6.44 -25.12 1.34
C ASP A 130 -7.35 -26.21 0.73
N MET A 131 -7.16 -26.54 -0.56
CA MET A 131 -7.91 -27.59 -1.25
C MET A 131 -7.63 -28.99 -0.71
N THR A 132 -8.64 -29.87 -0.83
CA THR A 132 -8.45 -31.31 -0.58
C THR A 132 -7.52 -31.93 -1.64
N PRO A 133 -6.90 -33.09 -1.39
CA PRO A 133 -6.06 -33.76 -2.38
C PRO A 133 -6.78 -34.02 -3.72
N ASP A 134 -8.07 -34.37 -3.68
CA ASP A 134 -8.89 -34.63 -4.86
C ASP A 134 -9.14 -33.34 -5.66
N ASP A 135 -9.43 -32.23 -4.96
CA ASP A 135 -9.62 -30.92 -5.60
C ASP A 135 -8.30 -30.38 -6.20
N ARG A 136 -7.16 -30.64 -5.57
CA ARG A 136 -5.84 -30.29 -6.11
C ARG A 136 -5.53 -31.04 -7.39
N ASP A 137 -5.83 -32.33 -7.43
CA ASP A 137 -5.68 -33.15 -8.64
C ASP A 137 -6.60 -32.65 -9.77
N LEU A 138 -7.86 -32.34 -9.45
CA LEU A 138 -8.79 -31.75 -10.41
C LEU A 138 -8.30 -30.39 -10.92
N TRP A 139 -7.83 -29.53 -10.03
CA TRP A 139 -7.28 -28.22 -10.38
C TRP A 139 -6.08 -28.36 -11.33
N LEU A 140 -5.13 -29.24 -11.01
CA LEU A 140 -3.97 -29.51 -11.86
C LEU A 140 -4.38 -30.04 -13.23
N LYS A 141 -5.32 -30.99 -13.30
CA LYS A 141 -5.85 -31.50 -14.56
C LYS A 141 -6.44 -30.39 -15.41
N THR A 142 -7.30 -29.54 -14.83
CA THR A 142 -7.95 -28.45 -15.57
C THR A 142 -6.94 -27.39 -16.00
N PHE A 143 -6.02 -27.01 -15.12
CA PHE A 143 -4.99 -26.02 -15.41
C PHE A 143 -4.06 -26.48 -16.53
N LEU A 144 -3.51 -27.70 -16.41
CA LEU A 144 -2.58 -28.25 -17.39
C LEU A 144 -3.25 -28.52 -18.74
N ALA A 145 -4.49 -29.01 -18.76
CA ALA A 145 -5.22 -29.21 -20.01
C ALA A 145 -5.41 -27.91 -20.82
N LYS A 146 -5.44 -26.76 -20.15
CA LYS A 146 -5.64 -25.45 -20.77
C LYS A 146 -4.33 -24.74 -21.12
N HIS A 147 -3.29 -24.94 -20.34
CA HIS A 147 -2.07 -24.13 -20.41
C HIS A 147 -0.82 -24.92 -20.79
N TYR A 148 -0.87 -26.24 -20.69
CA TYR A 148 0.25 -27.13 -20.94
C TYR A 148 -0.11 -28.09 -22.08
N HIS A 149 0.10 -27.61 -23.32
CA HIS A 149 -0.04 -28.41 -24.52
C HIS A 149 1.34 -28.96 -24.90
N THR A 150 1.53 -30.26 -24.68
CA THR A 150 2.60 -31.06 -25.31
C THR A 150 2.27 -31.39 -26.75
#